data_AF-A0A423P0P5-F1
#
_entry.id   AF-A0A423P0P5-F1
#
_cell.length_a   1.000
_cell.length_b   1.000
_cell.length_c   1.000
_cell.angle_alpha   90.00
_cell.angle_beta   90.00
_cell.angle_gamma   90.00
#
_symmetry.space_group_name_H-M   'P 1'
#
loop_
_entity.id
_entity.type
_entity.pdbx_description
1 polymer ?
#
loop_
_entity_poly.entity_id
_entity_poly.type
_entity_poly.pdbx_seq_one_letter_code
_entity_poly.pdbx_strand_id
1 'polypeptide(L)'
;MLTTAATQFTGESLPRCLAGHLLDPQLVEVEAAEQLSARAAGSLNFNMQKQTQTNWCWAAVSASVGNYYGTGNWTQCGVASTQLDRNCCNQPGPCNVYGYLDSALQTTRSYNGMNQGSLQMSAIQNQISMGRPVGLRCAWYGGGAHFLTIYGTNGDYLLVADSIYGYSTRALNAFPRAYNGGGNWTHTYFTVKN
;
A
#
# COMPACT_ATOMS: atom_id res chain seq x y z
N MET A 1 6.64 69.60 -30.34
CA MET A 1 5.77 69.41 -29.16
C MET A 1 6.47 68.44 -28.21
N LEU A 2 6.81 68.94 -27.03
CA LEU A 2 7.02 68.27 -25.72
C LEU A 2 7.92 67.01 -25.63
N THR A 3 9.18 67.29 -25.24
CA THR A 3 10.07 66.68 -24.21
C THR A 3 9.58 65.40 -23.46
N THR A 4 10.43 64.50 -22.92
CA THR A 4 11.37 64.77 -21.80
C THR A 4 12.26 63.56 -21.45
N ALA A 5 13.53 63.88 -21.13
CA ALA A 5 14.58 63.31 -20.27
C ALA A 5 14.67 61.82 -19.85
N ALA A 6 15.94 61.37 -19.86
CA ALA A 6 16.51 60.23 -19.14
C ALA A 6 16.78 60.54 -17.66
N THR A 7 16.71 59.51 -16.81
CA THR A 7 17.40 59.50 -15.50
C THR A 7 17.79 58.06 -15.11
N GLN A 8 19.10 57.79 -15.07
CA GLN A 8 19.68 56.70 -14.28
C GLN A 8 19.66 57.12 -12.80
N PHE A 9 19.29 56.21 -11.90
CA PHE A 9 19.56 56.35 -10.47
C PHE A 9 20.37 55.15 -9.97
N THR A 10 21.48 55.50 -9.34
CA THR A 10 22.50 54.69 -8.69
C THR A 10 21.95 53.99 -7.44
N GLY A 11 22.52 52.83 -7.11
CA GLY A 11 22.18 52.08 -5.91
C GLY A 11 22.49 52.85 -4.62
N GLU A 12 21.51 52.85 -3.72
CA GLU A 12 21.70 53.12 -2.30
C GLU A 12 21.15 51.94 -1.50
N SER A 13 21.88 51.58 -0.45
CA SER A 13 21.69 50.45 0.43
C SER A 13 20.31 50.48 1.13
N LEU A 14 19.62 49.33 1.10
CA LEU A 14 18.29 49.17 1.69
C LEU A 14 18.33 49.27 3.23
N PRO A 15 17.41 50.02 3.85
CA PRO A 15 17.27 50.11 5.31
C PRO A 15 16.90 48.76 5.94
N ARG A 16 17.48 48.47 7.12
CA ARG A 16 17.30 47.24 7.94
C ARG A 16 15.89 46.97 8.47
N CYS A 17 14.85 47.58 7.90
CA CYS A 17 13.45 47.42 8.33
C CYS A 17 12.58 46.68 7.30
N LEU A 18 13.10 46.36 6.12
CA LEU A 18 12.39 45.63 5.05
C LEU A 18 12.78 44.15 4.99
N ALA A 19 13.06 43.54 6.15
CA ALA A 19 13.18 42.09 6.31
C ALA A 19 11.82 41.35 6.18
N GLY A 20 10.87 41.92 5.44
CA GLY A 20 9.52 41.44 5.24
C GLY A 20 9.30 40.94 3.83
N HIS A 21 9.88 39.77 3.56
CA HIS A 21 9.38 38.77 2.60
C HIS A 21 9.68 39.00 1.10
N LEU A 22 10.96 38.82 0.77
CA LEU A 22 11.42 38.31 -0.52
C LEU A 22 10.83 36.91 -0.74
N LEU A 23 9.81 36.77 -1.59
CA LEU A 23 9.47 35.47 -2.18
C LEU A 23 10.33 35.33 -3.43
N ASP A 24 11.35 34.47 -3.33
CA ASP A 24 12.23 34.12 -4.43
C ASP A 24 11.54 33.06 -5.32
N PRO A 25 11.28 33.35 -6.61
CA PRO A 25 10.72 32.38 -7.54
C PRO A 25 11.56 31.09 -7.67
N GLN A 26 12.86 31.14 -7.40
CA GLN A 26 13.73 29.97 -7.45
C GLN A 26 13.53 29.03 -6.25
N LEU A 27 13.07 29.52 -5.10
CA LEU A 27 12.73 28.67 -3.93
C LEU A 27 11.47 27.83 -4.17
N VAL A 28 10.52 28.32 -4.96
CA VAL A 28 9.30 27.56 -5.32
C VAL A 28 9.61 26.46 -6.35
N GLU A 29 10.58 26.70 -7.24
CA GLU A 29 11.03 25.72 -8.24
C GLU A 29 11.88 24.58 -7.62
N VAL A 30 12.65 24.80 -6.54
CA VAL A 30 13.28 23.70 -5.76
C VAL A 30 12.30 22.93 -4.88
N GLU A 31 11.29 23.55 -4.28
CA GLU A 31 10.25 22.83 -3.52
C GLU A 31 9.41 21.90 -4.41
N ALA A 32 9.10 22.32 -5.65
CA ALA A 32 8.39 21.50 -6.64
C ALA A 32 9.27 20.40 -7.26
N ALA A 33 10.58 20.63 -7.44
CA ALA A 33 11.53 19.61 -7.89
C ALA A 33 11.84 18.55 -6.81
N GLU A 34 11.83 18.91 -5.52
CA GLU A 34 11.85 17.98 -4.37
C GLU A 34 10.56 17.17 -4.25
N GLN A 35 9.40 17.76 -4.58
CA GLN A 35 8.12 17.04 -4.73
C GLN A 35 8.15 16.05 -5.92
N LEU A 36 8.99 16.31 -6.93
CA LEU A 36 9.20 15.55 -8.17
C LEU A 36 10.45 14.63 -8.18
N SER A 37 11.25 14.58 -7.10
CA SER A 37 11.87 13.32 -6.63
C SER A 37 10.83 12.37 -6.01
N ALA A 38 9.57 12.51 -6.44
CA ALA A 38 8.67 11.45 -6.87
C ALA A 38 8.68 10.23 -5.96
N ARG A 39 7.83 10.26 -4.92
CA ARG A 39 7.19 9.10 -4.29
C ARG A 39 7.81 7.77 -4.73
N ALA A 40 8.93 7.41 -4.10
CA ALA A 40 9.86 6.40 -4.60
C ALA A 40 9.11 5.14 -5.09
N ALA A 41 9.30 4.83 -6.37
CA ALA A 41 8.80 3.60 -6.92
C ALA A 41 9.60 2.44 -6.33
N GLY A 42 8.90 1.45 -5.81
CA GLY A 42 9.51 0.31 -5.14
C GLY A 42 8.55 -0.84 -5.12
N SER A 43 9.05 -2.03 -5.42
CA SER A 43 8.27 -3.26 -5.38
C SER A 43 9.08 -4.36 -4.73
N LEU A 44 8.39 -5.20 -3.96
CA LEU A 44 8.95 -6.40 -3.37
C LEU A 44 8.92 -7.53 -4.40
N ASN A 45 9.88 -8.45 -4.34
CA ASN A 45 9.81 -9.71 -5.08
C ASN A 45 8.81 -10.67 -4.41
N PHE A 46 7.56 -10.24 -4.38
CA PHE A 46 6.46 -10.91 -3.71
C PHE A 46 5.64 -11.70 -4.74
N ASN A 47 5.38 -12.97 -4.45
CA ASN A 47 4.56 -13.82 -5.29
C ASN A 47 3.26 -14.24 -4.57
N MET A 48 2.12 -13.78 -5.09
CA MET A 48 0.80 -14.16 -4.63
C MET A 48 0.38 -15.53 -5.17
N GLN A 49 0.02 -16.43 -4.26
CA GLN A 49 -0.65 -17.68 -4.61
C GLN A 49 -2.08 -17.40 -5.08
N LYS A 50 -2.49 -18.01 -6.19
CA LYS A 50 -3.89 -18.05 -6.60
C LYS A 50 -4.70 -18.84 -5.58
N GLN A 51 -5.82 -18.31 -5.11
CA GLN A 51 -6.63 -19.02 -4.12
C GLN A 51 -7.21 -20.31 -4.71
N THR A 52 -7.13 -21.41 -3.96
CA THR A 52 -7.57 -22.74 -4.43
C THR A 52 -8.99 -23.08 -4.01
N GLN A 53 -9.57 -22.32 -3.08
CA GLN A 53 -10.98 -22.42 -2.67
C GLN A 53 -11.63 -21.04 -2.72
N THR A 54 -12.96 -20.98 -2.86
CA THR A 54 -13.68 -19.72 -3.07
C THR A 54 -13.63 -18.77 -1.87
N ASN A 55 -13.50 -19.30 -0.66
CA ASN A 55 -13.46 -18.51 0.58
C ASN A 55 -12.06 -18.39 1.20
N TRP A 56 -11.00 -18.83 0.51
CA TRP A 56 -9.62 -18.93 1.04
C TRP A 56 -8.71 -17.75 0.69
N CYS A 57 -9.26 -16.57 0.42
CA CYS A 57 -8.44 -15.38 0.19
C CYS A 57 -7.50 -15.08 1.38
N TRP A 58 -7.98 -15.28 2.61
CA TRP A 58 -7.18 -15.14 3.84
C TRP A 58 -5.99 -16.11 3.89
N ALA A 59 -6.20 -17.36 3.52
CA ALA A 59 -5.14 -18.39 3.52
C ALA A 59 -4.14 -18.16 2.38
N ALA A 60 -4.61 -17.73 1.21
CA ALA A 60 -3.77 -17.39 0.06
C ALA A 60 -2.83 -16.23 0.36
N VAL A 61 -3.37 -15.14 0.93
CA VAL A 61 -2.59 -13.96 1.31
C VAL A 61 -1.55 -14.33 2.37
N SER A 62 -1.96 -14.96 3.48
CA SER A 62 -1.01 -15.25 4.56
C SER A 62 0.08 -16.25 4.16
N ALA A 63 -0.26 -17.32 3.42
CA ALA A 63 0.73 -18.27 2.91
C ALA A 63 1.74 -17.60 1.97
N SER A 64 1.27 -16.69 1.11
CA SER A 64 2.15 -15.93 0.22
C SER A 64 3.11 -15.01 0.99
N VAL A 65 2.61 -14.31 2.02
CA VAL A 65 3.43 -13.46 2.89
C VAL A 65 4.45 -14.28 3.68
N GLY A 66 4.05 -15.39 4.29
CA GLY A 66 4.96 -16.26 5.03
C GLY A 66 6.08 -16.82 4.14
N ASN A 67 5.74 -17.25 2.92
CA ASN A 67 6.73 -17.74 1.96
C ASN A 67 7.66 -16.64 1.47
N TYR A 68 7.13 -15.42 1.25
CA TYR A 68 7.95 -14.25 0.92
C TYR A 68 9.01 -13.97 1.99
N TYR A 69 8.65 -14.08 3.28
CA TYR A 69 9.61 -13.89 4.36
C TYR A 69 10.51 -15.11 4.65
N GLY A 70 10.21 -16.26 4.04
CA GLY A 70 10.90 -17.52 4.30
C GLY A 70 10.65 -18.04 5.72
N THR A 71 9.49 -17.74 6.31
CA THR A 71 9.13 -18.22 7.67
C THR A 71 8.64 -19.66 7.66
N GLY A 72 8.66 -20.34 6.52
CA GLY A 72 8.21 -21.71 6.34
C GLY A 72 7.87 -22.02 4.87
N ASN A 73 7.38 -23.23 4.63
CA ASN A 73 6.82 -23.65 3.35
C ASN A 73 5.30 -23.73 3.47
N TRP A 74 4.64 -22.58 3.37
CA TRP A 74 3.22 -22.44 3.62
C TRP A 74 2.39 -22.76 2.39
N THR A 75 1.39 -23.63 2.59
CA THR A 75 0.30 -23.89 1.65
C THR A 75 -1.01 -23.35 2.21
N GLN A 76 -1.95 -22.98 1.33
CA GLN A 76 -3.27 -22.51 1.76
C GLN A 76 -4.01 -23.53 2.61
N CYS A 77 -3.94 -24.80 2.23
CA CYS A 77 -4.59 -25.86 2.98
C CYS A 77 -3.91 -26.12 4.33
N GLY A 78 -2.58 -25.93 4.44
CA GLY A 78 -1.86 -26.02 5.70
C GLY A 78 -2.29 -24.93 6.66
N VAL A 79 -2.34 -23.68 6.17
CA VAL A 79 -2.88 -22.55 6.94
C VAL A 79 -4.32 -22.84 7.39
N ALA A 80 -5.19 -23.25 6.46
CA ALA A 80 -6.58 -23.57 6.79
C ALA A 80 -6.71 -24.73 7.78
N SER A 81 -5.85 -25.75 7.66
CA SER A 81 -5.85 -26.90 8.56
C SER A 81 -5.50 -26.51 9.99
N THR A 82 -4.50 -25.63 10.15
CA THR A 82 -4.12 -25.10 11.46
C THR A 82 -5.21 -24.22 12.06
N GLN A 83 -5.82 -23.35 11.26
CA GLN A 83 -6.84 -22.42 11.76
C GLN A 83 -8.15 -23.09 12.16
N LEU A 84 -8.52 -24.17 11.46
CA LEU A 84 -9.79 -24.85 11.64
C LEU A 84 -9.68 -26.16 12.42
N ASP A 85 -8.46 -26.50 12.88
CA ASP A 85 -8.12 -27.76 13.54
C ASP A 85 -8.68 -28.98 12.80
N ARG A 86 -8.38 -29.06 11.50
CA ARG A 86 -8.96 -30.04 10.57
C ARG A 86 -8.02 -30.36 9.42
N ASN A 87 -8.09 -31.56 8.84
CA ASN A 87 -7.31 -31.89 7.64
C ASN A 87 -7.93 -31.29 6.35
N CYS A 88 -7.65 -30.01 6.11
CA CYS A 88 -8.16 -29.27 4.95
C CYS A 88 -7.39 -29.54 3.65
N CYS A 89 -6.21 -30.17 3.74
CA CYS A 89 -5.44 -30.55 2.55
C CYS A 89 -6.06 -31.76 1.83
N ASN A 90 -6.57 -32.73 2.58
CA ASN A 90 -7.25 -33.89 1.99
C ASN A 90 -8.74 -33.64 1.72
N GLN A 91 -9.39 -32.81 2.54
CA GLN A 91 -10.82 -32.53 2.45
C GLN A 91 -11.09 -31.02 2.53
N PRO A 92 -10.85 -30.27 1.44
CA PRO A 92 -10.97 -28.81 1.47
C PRO A 92 -12.42 -28.31 1.54
N GLY A 93 -13.40 -29.10 1.10
CA GLY A 93 -14.82 -28.70 1.05
C GLY A 93 -15.37 -28.20 2.39
N PRO A 94 -15.31 -28.99 3.48
CA PRO A 94 -15.71 -28.57 4.82
C PRO A 94 -14.87 -27.43 5.43
N CYS A 95 -13.75 -27.08 4.80
CA CYS A 95 -12.87 -26.00 5.23
C CYS A 95 -13.04 -24.73 4.38
N ASN A 96 -13.84 -24.76 3.31
CA ASN A 96 -14.07 -23.62 2.42
C ASN A 96 -14.98 -22.57 3.07
N VAL A 97 -14.48 -21.94 4.13
CA VAL A 97 -15.20 -20.95 4.96
C VAL A 97 -14.46 -19.61 4.98
N TYR A 98 -15.16 -18.55 5.36
CA TYR A 98 -14.53 -17.27 5.64
C TYR A 98 -13.56 -17.37 6.83
N GLY A 99 -12.51 -16.55 6.80
CA GLY A 99 -11.48 -16.52 7.82
C GLY A 99 -10.95 -15.11 8.06
N TYR A 100 -10.00 -15.01 8.99
CA TYR A 100 -9.47 -13.76 9.50
C TYR A 100 -7.98 -13.65 9.17
N LEU A 101 -7.59 -12.57 8.48
CA LEU A 101 -6.22 -12.44 7.97
C LEU A 101 -5.18 -12.23 9.08
N ASP A 102 -5.52 -11.54 10.16
CA ASP A 102 -4.64 -11.37 11.33
C ASP A 102 -4.26 -12.72 11.94
N SER A 103 -5.25 -13.58 12.19
CA SER A 103 -5.00 -14.92 12.71
C SER A 103 -4.21 -15.77 11.70
N ALA A 104 -4.53 -15.66 10.41
CA ALA A 104 -3.83 -16.42 9.36
C ALA A 104 -2.36 -15.99 9.21
N LEU A 105 -2.07 -14.69 9.37
CA LEU A 105 -0.71 -14.15 9.40
C LEU A 105 0.03 -14.56 10.69
N GLN A 106 -0.66 -14.76 11.81
CA GLN A 106 -0.04 -15.34 13.01
C GLN A 106 0.36 -16.79 12.76
N THR A 107 -0.51 -17.59 12.12
CA THR A 107 -0.19 -18.96 11.70
C THR A 107 1.07 -19.00 10.85
N THR A 108 1.23 -18.07 9.89
CA THR A 108 2.41 -18.02 9.03
C THR A 108 3.60 -17.28 9.64
N ARG A 109 3.55 -16.92 10.93
CA ARG A 109 4.60 -16.18 11.64
C ARG A 109 4.99 -14.87 10.95
N SER A 110 4.00 -14.12 10.48
CA SER A 110 4.22 -12.88 9.73
C SER A 110 3.35 -11.70 10.16
N TYR A 111 2.60 -11.82 11.24
CA TYR A 111 1.72 -10.76 11.74
C TYR A 111 2.48 -9.70 12.56
N ASN A 112 2.18 -8.43 12.32
CA ASN A 112 2.74 -7.28 13.06
C ASN A 112 1.68 -6.24 13.50
N GLY A 113 0.40 -6.61 13.54
CA GLY A 113 -0.68 -5.73 13.93
C GLY A 113 -1.67 -5.38 12.81
N MET A 114 -2.76 -4.72 13.19
CA MET A 114 -3.86 -4.35 12.30
C MET A 114 -4.43 -2.99 12.70
N ASN A 115 -4.74 -2.16 11.71
CA ASN A 115 -5.47 -0.90 11.88
C ASN A 115 -6.79 -0.92 11.11
N GLN A 116 -7.77 -0.17 11.60
CA GLN A 116 -8.98 0.17 10.84
C GLN A 116 -8.64 1.17 9.73
N GLY A 117 -9.31 1.03 8.59
CA GLY A 117 -9.20 1.93 7.43
C GLY A 117 -7.94 1.73 6.58
N SER A 118 -7.79 2.65 5.62
CA SER A 118 -6.67 2.72 4.68
C SER A 118 -5.48 3.48 5.24
N LEU A 119 -4.32 3.30 4.62
CA LEU A 119 -3.12 4.08 4.89
C LEU A 119 -2.95 5.24 3.91
N GLN A 120 -2.23 6.27 4.34
CA GLN A 120 -1.68 7.28 3.45
C GLN A 120 -0.50 6.72 2.66
N MET A 121 -0.22 7.28 1.49
CA MET A 121 0.82 6.80 0.58
C MET A 121 2.21 6.71 1.25
N SER A 122 2.59 7.73 2.03
CA SER A 122 3.87 7.74 2.74
C SER A 122 4.02 6.58 3.73
N ALA A 123 2.95 6.21 4.44
CA ALA A 123 2.96 5.06 5.35
C ALA A 123 3.10 3.73 4.60
N ILE A 124 2.48 3.61 3.42
CA ILE A 124 2.61 2.43 2.56
C ILE A 124 4.06 2.34 2.05
N GLN A 125 4.60 3.43 1.52
CA GLN A 125 5.98 3.51 1.05
C GLN A 125 6.99 3.13 2.13
N ASN A 126 6.77 3.56 3.38
CA ASN A 126 7.61 3.16 4.51
C ASN A 126 7.55 1.65 4.78
N GLN A 127 6.40 0.99 4.65
CA GLN A 127 6.34 -0.47 4.78
C GLN A 127 7.12 -1.15 3.64
N ILE A 128 6.92 -0.69 2.40
CA ILE A 128 7.61 -1.25 1.23
C ILE A 128 9.13 -1.06 1.32
N SER A 129 9.62 0.11 1.74
CA SER A 129 11.05 0.36 1.90
C SER A 129 11.70 -0.52 2.99
N MET A 130 10.92 -0.91 4.00
CA MET A 130 11.33 -1.90 5.01
C MET A 130 11.21 -3.36 4.54
N GLY A 131 10.85 -3.60 3.27
CA GLY A 131 10.67 -4.95 2.75
C GLY A 131 9.38 -5.63 3.21
N ARG A 132 8.37 -4.86 3.63
CA ARG A 132 7.14 -5.39 4.26
C ARG A 132 5.92 -5.23 3.34
N PRO A 133 5.37 -6.32 2.78
CA PRO A 133 4.10 -6.24 2.06
C PRO A 133 2.97 -5.86 3.03
N VAL A 134 1.97 -5.14 2.57
CA VAL A 134 0.86 -4.68 3.42
C VAL A 134 -0.41 -5.45 3.03
N GLY A 135 -1.00 -6.16 3.99
CA GLY A 135 -2.30 -6.78 3.79
C GLY A 135 -3.43 -5.75 3.91
N LEU A 136 -4.54 -5.96 3.22
CA LEU A 136 -5.74 -5.13 3.38
C LEU A 136 -7.02 -5.91 3.19
N ARG A 137 -8.10 -5.43 3.80
CA ARG A 137 -9.47 -5.94 3.63
C ARG A 137 -10.31 -5.00 2.80
N CYS A 138 -10.65 -5.43 1.59
CA CYS A 138 -11.67 -4.81 0.76
C CYS A 138 -13.04 -5.41 1.09
N ALA A 139 -13.95 -4.61 1.66
CA ALA A 139 -15.35 -4.99 1.80
C ALA A 139 -16.10 -4.58 0.54
N TRP A 140 -16.59 -5.54 -0.24
CA TRP A 140 -17.22 -5.26 -1.53
C TRP A 140 -18.57 -4.58 -1.37
N TYR A 141 -18.92 -3.71 -2.32
CA TYR A 141 -20.27 -3.14 -2.38
C TYR A 141 -21.34 -4.21 -2.63
N GLY A 142 -21.00 -5.27 -3.37
CA GLY A 142 -21.88 -6.43 -3.59
C GLY A 142 -22.00 -7.38 -2.39
N GLY A 143 -21.37 -7.07 -1.26
CA GLY A 143 -21.35 -7.92 -0.07
C GLY A 143 -20.14 -8.86 0.01
N GLY A 144 -19.88 -9.36 1.22
CA GLY A 144 -18.67 -10.11 1.52
C GLY A 144 -17.41 -9.23 1.60
N ALA A 145 -16.24 -9.88 1.66
CA ALA A 145 -14.96 -9.19 1.70
C ALA A 145 -13.86 -10.04 1.05
N HIS A 146 -12.80 -9.36 0.64
CA HIS A 146 -11.63 -9.96 0.04
C HIS A 146 -10.35 -9.38 0.64
N PHE A 147 -9.34 -10.23 0.79
CA PHE A 147 -8.03 -9.83 1.27
C PHE A 147 -7.07 -9.68 0.10
N LEU A 148 -6.33 -8.58 0.10
CA LEU A 148 -5.33 -8.25 -0.91
C LEU A 148 -4.00 -7.92 -0.26
N THR A 149 -2.95 -7.87 -1.08
CA THR A 149 -1.63 -7.43 -0.65
C THR A 149 -1.14 -6.27 -1.52
N ILE A 150 -0.69 -5.19 -0.89
CA ILE A 150 0.12 -4.18 -1.54
C ILE A 150 1.57 -4.63 -1.42
N TYR A 151 2.21 -4.86 -2.55
CA TYR A 151 3.60 -5.32 -2.62
C TYR A 151 4.54 -4.23 -3.16
N GLY A 152 4.01 -3.06 -3.49
CA GLY A 152 4.81 -1.95 -3.97
C GLY A 152 4.01 -0.70 -4.24
N THR A 153 4.72 0.36 -4.61
CA THR A 153 4.17 1.66 -5.01
C THR A 153 4.90 2.18 -6.23
N ASN A 154 4.22 3.00 -7.02
CA ASN A 154 4.82 3.78 -8.10
C ASN A 154 4.14 5.15 -8.13
N GLY A 155 4.79 6.18 -7.59
CA GLY A 155 4.15 7.49 -7.42
C GLY A 155 2.91 7.40 -6.53
N ASP A 156 1.76 7.77 -7.10
CA ASP A 156 0.44 7.79 -6.45
C ASP A 156 -0.31 6.45 -6.58
N TYR A 157 0.34 5.45 -7.17
CA TYR A 157 -0.24 4.16 -7.46
C TYR A 157 0.27 3.07 -6.51
N LEU A 158 -0.64 2.17 -6.16
CA LEU A 158 -0.40 0.93 -5.45
C LEU A 158 -0.15 -0.18 -6.45
N LEU A 159 0.84 -1.02 -6.19
CA LEU A 159 0.98 -2.32 -6.83
C LEU A 159 0.29 -3.35 -5.93
N VAL A 160 -0.83 -3.86 -6.41
CA VAL A 160 -1.74 -4.75 -5.68
C VAL A 160 -1.63 -6.16 -6.25
N ALA A 161 -1.53 -7.14 -5.36
CA ALA A 161 -1.60 -8.55 -5.67
C ALA A 161 -2.88 -9.15 -5.07
N ASP A 162 -3.61 -9.88 -5.89
CA ASP A 162 -4.92 -10.45 -5.60
C ASP A 162 -4.92 -11.94 -5.95
N SER A 163 -5.37 -12.78 -5.02
CA SER A 163 -5.40 -14.23 -5.19
C SER A 163 -6.47 -14.73 -6.17
N ILE A 164 -7.42 -13.88 -6.59
CA ILE A 164 -8.44 -14.14 -7.61
C ILE A 164 -8.04 -13.48 -8.94
N TYR A 165 -7.73 -12.18 -8.89
CA TYR A 165 -7.57 -11.34 -10.08
C TYR A 165 -6.13 -11.08 -10.50
N GLY A 166 -5.14 -11.59 -9.76
CA GLY A 166 -3.72 -11.42 -10.06
C GLY A 166 -3.20 -10.03 -9.70
N TYR A 167 -2.20 -9.56 -10.44
CA TYR A 167 -1.51 -8.30 -10.16
C TYR A 167 -2.16 -7.12 -10.90
N SER A 168 -2.25 -5.98 -10.23
CA SER A 168 -2.71 -4.74 -10.87
C SER A 168 -2.12 -3.48 -10.25
N THR A 169 -2.12 -2.39 -11.01
CA THR A 169 -1.71 -1.06 -10.55
C THR A 169 -2.95 -0.19 -10.35
N ARG A 170 -3.11 0.42 -9.16
CA ARG A 170 -4.33 1.15 -8.77
C ARG A 170 -3.98 2.48 -8.12
N ALA A 171 -4.61 3.56 -8.57
CA ALA A 171 -4.44 4.87 -7.93
C ALA A 171 -4.98 4.81 -6.49
N LEU A 172 -4.19 5.25 -5.51
CA LEU A 172 -4.58 5.18 -4.09
C LEU A 172 -5.89 5.94 -3.82
N ASN A 173 -6.11 7.08 -4.48
CA ASN A 173 -7.30 7.91 -4.30
C ASN A 173 -8.61 7.28 -4.81
N ALA A 174 -8.53 6.25 -5.66
CA ALA A 174 -9.68 5.57 -6.24
C ALA A 174 -9.82 4.13 -5.74
N PHE A 175 -8.80 3.58 -5.06
CA PHE A 175 -8.78 2.21 -4.60
C PHE A 175 -9.38 2.08 -3.18
N PRO A 176 -10.20 1.05 -2.89
CA PRO A 176 -10.73 0.02 -3.78
C PRO A 176 -12.11 0.35 -4.39
N ARG A 177 -12.59 1.60 -4.28
CA ARG A 177 -13.89 2.03 -4.81
C ARG A 177 -14.06 1.72 -6.30
N ALA A 178 -13.00 1.84 -7.10
CA ALA A 178 -13.00 1.55 -8.54
C ALA A 178 -12.50 0.14 -8.90
N TYR A 179 -12.22 -0.72 -7.92
CA TYR A 179 -11.61 -2.03 -8.14
C TYR A 179 -12.69 -3.13 -8.24
N ASN A 180 -12.79 -3.82 -9.39
CA ASN A 180 -13.63 -5.02 -9.60
C ASN A 180 -15.04 -4.98 -8.97
N GLY A 181 -15.86 -4.00 -9.36
CA GLY A 181 -17.20 -3.80 -8.81
C GLY A 181 -17.24 -2.88 -7.57
N GLY A 182 -16.08 -2.57 -7.01
CA GLY A 182 -15.89 -1.56 -5.99
C GLY A 182 -16.10 -2.07 -4.56
N GLY A 183 -15.38 -1.46 -3.63
CA GLY A 183 -15.54 -1.72 -2.21
C GLY A 183 -14.92 -0.65 -1.33
N ASN A 184 -14.93 -0.92 -0.03
CA ASN A 184 -14.34 -0.07 1.01
C ASN A 184 -13.08 -0.73 1.57
N TRP A 185 -11.99 0.03 1.68
CA TRP A 185 -10.80 -0.39 2.43
C TRP A 185 -11.10 -0.26 3.92
N THR A 186 -11.44 -1.38 4.54
CA THR A 186 -11.91 -1.38 5.94
C THR A 186 -10.81 -1.65 6.94
N HIS A 187 -9.78 -2.42 6.58
CA HIS A 187 -8.69 -2.79 7.48
C HIS A 187 -7.37 -2.86 6.74
N THR A 188 -6.29 -2.55 7.46
CA THR A 188 -4.91 -2.71 7.02
C THR A 188 -4.19 -3.66 7.98
N TYR A 189 -3.42 -4.59 7.44
CA TYR A 189 -2.65 -5.59 8.17
C TYR A 189 -1.16 -5.37 7.92
N PHE A 190 -0.42 -5.16 9.00
CA PHE A 190 1.03 -5.00 8.95
C PHE A 190 1.70 -6.36 9.09
N THR A 191 2.80 -6.53 8.37
CA THR A 191 3.55 -7.78 8.38
C THR A 191 5.00 -7.56 8.78
N VAL A 192 5.64 -8.62 9.25
CA VAL A 192 7.04 -8.63 9.63
C VAL A 192 7.62 -10.03 9.45
N LYS A 193 8.94 -10.13 9.30
CA LYS A 193 9.65 -11.40 9.42
C LYS A 193 9.84 -11.71 10.91
N ASN A 194 9.04 -12.63 11.46
CA ASN A 194 9.23 -13.17 12.81
C ASN A 194 9.96 -14.50 12.80
#